data_AF-A0A4U5NUX7-F1
#
_entry.id   AF-A0A4U5NUX7-F1
#
_cell.length_a   1.000
_cell.length_b   1.000
_cell.length_c   1.000
_cell.angle_alpha   90.00
_cell.angle_beta   90.00
_cell.angle_gamma   90.00
#
_symmetry.space_group_name_H-M   'P 1'
#
loop_
_entity.id
_entity.type
_entity.pdbx_description
1 polymer ?
#
loop_
_entity_poly.entity_id
_entity_poly.type
_entity_poly.pdbx_seq_one_letter_code
_entity_poly.pdbx_strand_id
1 'polypeptide(L)'
;MVRFGILEEVEDLDCQYIEKGDIVALNCVSSNAHDGSVASERFCLCTEGFGNRMCTLENVSDKDVPADIAMCMLYIDNALSMRALQEMMSADNEVKGTSGSGGHKTLLYGHAVQLKHVQSEMETNEGEACWWTIHPASKQRSEGEKVRVGDDVILVSVATERYLHMSLNRNHYVVIASFHQTLWNIASVSSGSIRTRNMGYLFGNDVLRLFHGNDECLTIPENWSEHPQHNMVIYEGGAAVSQARSLWRIEPVRMKWHGALLGWDQVFRIRHITSGRYLGVIDSSVQLHHRDKATLEVTAFVMCQNKDPKKQMLDEKEEEGMGAATIQYGETDAFIQHVNSQLWLSYQTSEVTKKGLGKVEEKKAVALKDGHMDDCYTFFMALEEESKSARVIRKCSSVLNRFLK
;
A
#
# COMPACT_ATOMS: atom_id res chain seq x y z
N MET A 1 -33.58 -28.72 20.01
CA MET A 1 -32.56 -29.28 19.11
C MET A 1 -31.60 -28.14 18.76
N VAL A 2 -30.57 -27.97 19.57
CA VAL A 2 -29.60 -26.88 19.44
C VAL A 2 -28.58 -27.32 18.38
N ARG A 3 -28.58 -26.68 17.21
CA ARG A 3 -27.48 -26.82 16.24
C ARG A 3 -26.30 -26.05 16.80
N PHE A 4 -25.31 -26.78 17.33
CA PHE A 4 -23.96 -26.27 17.44
C PHE A 4 -23.45 -26.04 16.02
N GLY A 5 -23.39 -24.77 15.61
CA GLY A 5 -22.61 -24.37 14.46
C GLY A 5 -21.15 -24.54 14.82
N ILE A 6 -20.53 -25.60 14.30
CA ILE A 6 -19.08 -25.69 14.20
C ILE A 6 -18.69 -24.53 13.27
N LEU A 7 -18.05 -23.51 13.83
CA LEU A 7 -17.24 -22.59 13.04
C LEU A 7 -16.10 -23.45 12.48
N GLU A 8 -16.27 -23.95 11.25
CA GLU A 8 -15.12 -24.34 10.45
C GLU A 8 -14.27 -23.07 10.30
N GLU A 9 -13.10 -23.05 10.92
CA GLU A 9 -12.00 -22.22 10.46
C GLU A 9 -11.77 -22.63 9.00
N VAL A 10 -12.41 -21.91 8.08
CA VAL A 10 -12.04 -21.95 6.67
C VAL A 10 -10.65 -21.31 6.64
N GLU A 11 -9.61 -22.13 6.75
CA GLU A 11 -8.32 -21.75 6.18
C GLU A 11 -8.61 -21.36 4.74
N ASP A 12 -8.49 -20.07 4.41
CA ASP A 12 -8.73 -19.53 3.08
C ASP A 12 -7.72 -20.19 2.11
N LEU A 13 -8.09 -21.35 1.55
CA LEU A 13 -7.31 -22.10 0.55
C LEU A 13 -6.95 -21.21 -0.65
N ASP A 14 -7.76 -20.16 -0.87
CA ASP A 14 -7.58 -19.10 -1.88
C ASP A 14 -6.31 -18.25 -1.66
N CYS A 15 -5.63 -18.36 -0.51
CA CYS A 15 -4.47 -17.54 -0.15
C CYS A 15 -3.15 -18.33 0.05
N GLN A 16 -3.14 -19.64 -0.21
CA GLN A 16 -1.95 -20.47 0.02
C GLN A 16 -0.91 -20.38 -1.11
N TYR A 17 -1.38 -20.19 -2.34
CA TYR A 17 -0.57 -20.19 -3.56
C TYR A 17 -0.64 -18.86 -4.27
N ILE A 18 0.41 -18.52 -5.03
CA ILE A 18 0.43 -17.32 -5.85
C ILE A 18 -0.32 -17.58 -7.16
N GLU A 19 -1.28 -16.72 -7.47
CA GLU A 19 -2.09 -16.78 -8.68
C GLU A 19 -1.92 -15.55 -9.57
N LYS A 20 -2.28 -15.71 -10.85
CA LYS A 20 -2.41 -14.60 -11.80
C LYS A 20 -3.45 -13.61 -11.28
N GLY A 21 -3.10 -12.33 -11.31
CA GLY A 21 -3.91 -11.22 -10.80
C GLY A 21 -3.64 -10.86 -9.34
N ASP A 22 -2.88 -11.67 -8.60
CA ASP A 22 -2.46 -11.32 -7.25
C ASP A 22 -1.49 -10.15 -7.26
N ILE A 23 -1.51 -9.38 -6.17
CA ILE A 23 -0.56 -8.32 -5.88
C ILE A 23 0.48 -8.88 -4.91
N VAL A 24 1.74 -8.81 -5.30
CA VAL A 24 2.88 -9.31 -4.53
C VAL A 24 3.93 -8.22 -4.34
N ALA A 25 4.85 -8.49 -3.42
CA ALA A 25 6.06 -7.73 -3.19
C ALA A 25 7.26 -8.70 -3.16
N LEU A 26 8.39 -8.28 -3.73
CA LEU A 26 9.62 -9.07 -3.74
C LEU A 26 10.55 -8.57 -2.64
N ASN A 27 10.68 -9.36 -1.58
CA ASN A 27 11.54 -9.03 -0.44
C ASN A 27 12.86 -9.78 -0.51
N CYS A 28 13.94 -9.20 -0.02
CA CYS A 28 15.19 -9.90 0.21
C CYS A 28 15.78 -9.47 1.55
N VAL A 29 16.72 -10.26 2.05
CA VAL A 29 17.37 -10.01 3.34
C VAL A 29 18.86 -9.80 3.11
N SER A 30 19.42 -8.79 3.78
CA SER A 30 20.86 -8.64 3.91
C SER A 30 21.29 -8.91 5.35
N SER A 31 22.32 -9.73 5.50
CA SER A 31 22.97 -10.03 6.77
C SER A 31 24.28 -9.23 6.85
N ASN A 32 24.18 -7.91 6.93
CA ASN A 32 25.36 -7.09 7.19
C ASN A 32 25.48 -6.76 8.68
N ALA A 33 26.64 -7.06 9.25
CA ALA A 33 27.03 -6.61 10.57
C ALA A 33 27.57 -5.17 10.47
N HIS A 34 26.68 -4.17 10.43
CA HIS A 34 27.09 -2.82 10.80
C HIS A 34 26.93 -2.68 12.32
N ASP A 35 28.01 -2.30 13.01
CA ASP A 35 28.05 -1.96 14.44
C ASP A 35 28.01 -3.10 15.48
N GLY A 36 28.39 -4.33 15.09
CA GLY A 36 28.56 -5.45 16.04
C GLY A 36 27.25 -6.08 16.54
N SER A 37 26.10 -5.51 16.21
CA SER A 37 24.80 -6.20 16.25
C SER A 37 24.53 -6.88 14.92
N VAL A 38 24.31 -8.20 14.92
CA VAL A 38 23.84 -8.94 13.74
C VAL A 38 22.34 -8.66 13.57
N ALA A 39 21.97 -7.49 13.08
CA ALA A 39 20.60 -7.19 12.69
C ALA A 39 20.45 -7.48 11.19
N SER A 40 19.55 -8.41 10.85
CA SER A 40 19.21 -8.66 9.45
C SER A 40 18.31 -7.55 8.92
N GLU A 41 18.73 -6.87 7.86
CA GLU A 41 17.90 -5.87 7.19
C GLU A 41 17.05 -6.54 6.11
N ARG A 42 15.78 -6.14 6.02
CA ARG A 42 14.83 -6.55 5.00
C ARG A 42 14.59 -5.41 4.02
N PHE A 43 14.67 -5.74 2.74
CA PHE A 43 14.44 -4.80 1.66
C PHE A 43 13.36 -5.31 0.73
N CYS A 44 12.54 -4.42 0.22
CA CYS A 44 11.56 -4.70 -0.81
C CYS A 44 11.97 -4.04 -2.13
N LEU A 45 11.86 -4.77 -3.24
CA LEU A 45 12.01 -4.20 -4.57
C LEU A 45 10.93 -3.14 -4.80
N CYS A 46 11.34 -1.96 -5.25
CA CYS A 46 10.42 -0.87 -5.54
C CYS A 46 10.85 -0.10 -6.79
N THR A 47 9.93 0.67 -7.37
CA THR A 47 10.26 1.61 -8.44
C THR A 47 9.33 2.81 -8.39
N GLU A 48 9.84 3.98 -8.80
CA GLU A 48 9.01 5.18 -8.91
C GLU A 48 8.13 5.18 -10.16
N GLY A 49 8.60 4.60 -11.26
CA GLY A 49 7.94 4.70 -12.56
C GLY A 49 8.13 6.06 -13.20
N PHE A 50 7.18 6.96 -12.97
CA PHE A 50 7.18 8.28 -13.59
C PHE A 50 8.39 9.10 -13.12
N GLY A 51 9.20 9.56 -14.08
CA GLY A 51 10.42 10.32 -13.82
C GLY A 51 11.64 9.50 -13.41
N ASN A 52 11.48 8.21 -13.07
CA ASN A 52 12.59 7.31 -12.77
C ASN A 52 12.22 5.85 -13.04
N ARG A 53 12.81 5.28 -14.09
CA ARG A 53 12.56 3.91 -14.55
C ARG A 53 13.43 2.86 -13.87
N MET A 54 14.38 3.27 -13.03
CA MET A 54 15.24 2.32 -12.32
C MET A 54 14.49 1.72 -11.13
N CYS A 55 14.76 0.45 -10.85
CA CYS A 55 14.33 -0.17 -9.60
C CYS A 55 15.31 0.19 -8.48
N THR A 56 14.79 0.29 -7.27
CA THR A 56 15.50 0.57 -6.03
C THR A 56 15.06 -0.41 -4.95
N LEU A 57 15.63 -0.28 -3.75
CA LEU A 57 15.27 -1.09 -2.59
C LEU A 57 14.72 -0.19 -1.49
N GLU A 58 13.51 -0.51 -1.04
CA GLU A 58 12.87 0.12 0.10
C GLU A 58 13.19 -0.70 1.36
N ASN A 59 13.75 -0.07 2.39
CA ASN A 59 13.97 -0.74 3.67
C ASN A 59 12.61 -0.91 4.39
N VAL A 60 12.29 -2.15 4.77
CA VAL A 60 11.04 -2.55 5.44
C VAL A 60 11.31 -3.19 6.81
N SER A 61 12.47 -2.92 7.38
CA SER A 61 12.91 -3.52 8.65
C SER A 61 12.33 -2.80 9.86
N ASP A 62 12.30 -1.47 9.80
CA ASP A 62 11.88 -0.60 10.90
C ASP A 62 10.39 -0.28 10.79
N LYS A 63 9.62 -0.58 11.83
CA LYS A 63 8.18 -0.28 11.89
C LYS A 63 7.91 1.20 12.18
N ASP A 64 8.82 1.88 12.85
CA ASP A 64 8.68 3.31 13.22
C ASP A 64 8.98 4.25 12.06
N VAL A 65 9.71 3.78 11.04
CA VAL A 65 9.87 4.50 9.77
C VAL A 65 8.96 3.87 8.73
N PRO A 66 7.81 4.49 8.37
CA PRO A 66 6.90 3.90 7.40
C PRO A 66 7.58 3.66 6.07
N ALA A 67 7.48 2.42 5.58
CA ALA A 67 7.95 2.06 4.25
C ALA A 67 6.93 2.47 3.17
N ASP A 68 7.41 2.88 2.00
CA ASP A 68 6.56 3.19 0.84
C ASP A 68 6.14 1.91 0.10
N ILE A 69 5.40 1.04 0.79
CA ILE A 69 4.93 -0.27 0.27
C ILE A 69 4.18 -0.11 -1.04
N ALA A 70 3.51 1.02 -1.20
CA ALA A 70 2.73 1.31 -2.38
C ALA A 70 3.56 1.33 -3.68
N MET A 71 4.86 1.68 -3.59
CA MET A 71 5.83 1.66 -4.70
C MET A 71 6.49 0.29 -4.91
N CYS A 72 6.14 -0.68 -4.06
CA CYS A 72 6.67 -2.03 -4.06
C CYS A 72 5.70 -3.06 -4.64
N MET A 73 4.45 -2.65 -4.89
CA MET A 73 3.37 -3.57 -5.26
C MET A 73 3.45 -3.93 -6.75
N LEU A 74 3.50 -5.23 -7.04
CA LEU A 74 3.58 -5.80 -8.39
C LEU A 74 2.41 -6.75 -8.61
N TYR A 75 1.69 -6.61 -9.72
CA TYR A 75 0.75 -7.61 -10.19
C TYR A 75 1.50 -8.79 -10.81
N ILE A 76 1.04 -10.01 -10.52
CA ILE A 76 1.31 -11.19 -11.35
C ILE A 76 0.43 -11.06 -12.60
N ASP A 77 0.92 -10.35 -13.61
CA ASP A 77 0.16 -10.01 -14.81
C ASP A 77 -0.03 -11.23 -15.72
N ASN A 78 1.01 -12.04 -15.87
CA ASN A 78 0.95 -13.27 -16.66
C ASN A 78 1.96 -14.32 -16.17
N ALA A 79 1.63 -15.60 -16.42
CA ALA A 79 2.50 -16.73 -16.10
C ALA A 79 2.33 -17.84 -17.15
N LEU A 80 3.44 -18.24 -17.77
CA LEU A 80 3.47 -19.20 -18.88
C LEU A 80 4.59 -20.21 -18.69
N SER A 81 4.40 -21.42 -19.21
CA SER A 81 5.55 -22.32 -19.42
C SER A 81 6.50 -21.73 -20.46
N MET A 82 7.79 -22.07 -20.37
CA MET A 82 8.79 -21.58 -21.35
C MET A 82 8.42 -21.92 -22.80
N ARG A 83 7.82 -23.09 -23.03
CA ARG A 83 7.34 -23.48 -24.36
C ARG A 83 6.21 -22.59 -24.86
N ALA A 84 5.20 -22.34 -24.02
CA ALA A 84 4.09 -21.47 -24.38
C ALA A 84 4.56 -20.02 -24.62
N LEU A 85 5.56 -19.56 -23.86
CA LEU A 85 6.17 -18.25 -24.08
C LEU A 85 6.88 -18.18 -25.44
N GLN A 86 7.69 -19.19 -25.79
CA GLN A 86 8.37 -19.25 -27.08
C GLN A 86 7.38 -19.30 -28.25
N GLU A 87 6.31 -20.08 -28.11
CA GLU A 87 5.23 -20.16 -29.10
C GLU A 87 4.52 -18.80 -29.25
N MET A 88 4.25 -18.10 -28.15
CA MET A 88 3.68 -16.75 -28.17
C MET A 88 4.60 -15.73 -28.85
N MET A 89 5.90 -15.78 -28.58
CA MET A 89 6.88 -14.86 -29.16
C MET A 89 7.15 -15.12 -30.64
N SER A 90 6.94 -16.36 -31.09
CA SER A 90 7.12 -16.77 -32.48
C SER A 90 5.87 -16.58 -33.36
N ALA A 91 4.71 -16.32 -32.75
CA ALA A 91 3.48 -16.05 -33.48
C ALA A 91 3.55 -14.65 -34.10
N ASP A 92 3.51 -14.57 -35.43
CA ASP A 92 3.47 -13.30 -36.16
C ASP A 92 2.32 -12.41 -35.64
N ASN A 93 2.60 -11.11 -35.54
CA ASN A 93 1.81 -10.04 -34.90
C ASN A 93 0.32 -9.91 -35.36
N GLU A 94 -0.21 -10.78 -36.22
CA GLU A 94 -1.56 -10.70 -36.81
C GLU A 94 -2.69 -11.27 -35.93
N VAL A 95 -2.38 -12.01 -34.85
CA VAL A 95 -3.40 -12.56 -33.93
C VAL A 95 -3.34 -11.93 -32.53
N LYS A 96 -3.09 -10.61 -32.44
CA LYS A 96 -3.06 -9.87 -31.17
C LYS A 96 -4.45 -9.52 -30.58
N GLY A 97 -5.48 -10.31 -30.90
CA GLY A 97 -6.86 -10.08 -30.47
C GLY A 97 -7.40 -11.02 -29.39
N THR A 98 -6.66 -12.07 -29.01
CA THR A 98 -7.13 -13.04 -28.01
C THR A 98 -6.04 -13.35 -26.98
N SER A 99 -5.68 -12.37 -26.15
CA SER A 99 -4.82 -12.54 -24.97
C SER A 99 -5.51 -13.27 -23.80
N GLY A 100 -6.32 -14.30 -24.09
CA GLY A 100 -7.45 -14.66 -23.24
C GLY A 100 -7.41 -15.97 -22.44
N SER A 101 -6.67 -17.02 -22.82
CA SER A 101 -6.99 -18.34 -22.21
C SER A 101 -5.85 -19.34 -21.97
N GLY A 102 -4.59 -19.01 -22.27
CA GLY A 102 -3.49 -20.00 -22.20
C GLY A 102 -2.64 -20.01 -20.92
N GLY A 103 -2.80 -19.03 -20.03
CA GLY A 103 -1.95 -18.89 -18.84
C GLY A 103 -2.39 -19.78 -17.67
N HIS A 104 -1.44 -20.35 -16.94
CA HIS A 104 -1.76 -21.06 -15.70
C HIS A 104 -2.31 -20.07 -14.67
N LYS A 105 -3.47 -20.39 -14.07
CA LYS A 105 -4.05 -19.56 -13.00
C LYS A 105 -3.13 -19.49 -11.79
N THR A 106 -2.52 -20.62 -11.41
CA THR A 106 -1.53 -20.71 -10.32
C THR A 106 -0.11 -20.70 -10.88
N LEU A 107 0.79 -19.95 -10.24
CA LEU A 107 2.20 -19.90 -10.59
C LEU A 107 2.89 -21.22 -10.23
N LEU A 108 3.68 -21.76 -11.16
CA LEU A 108 4.50 -22.96 -10.95
C LEU A 108 5.97 -22.60 -11.08
N TYR A 109 6.83 -23.32 -10.35
CA TYR A 109 8.27 -23.27 -10.57
C TYR A 109 8.60 -23.67 -12.01
N GLY A 110 9.46 -22.89 -12.66
CA GLY A 110 9.92 -23.09 -14.05
C GLY A 110 9.11 -22.32 -15.07
N HIS A 111 8.05 -21.64 -14.64
CA HIS A 111 7.32 -20.70 -15.48
C HIS A 111 8.09 -19.40 -15.68
N ALA A 112 7.86 -18.77 -16.82
CA ALA A 112 8.12 -17.37 -17.03
C ALA A 112 6.94 -16.54 -16.50
N VAL A 113 7.23 -15.52 -15.72
CA VAL A 113 6.28 -14.59 -15.12
C VAL A 113 6.53 -13.18 -15.64
N GLN A 114 5.43 -12.46 -15.87
CA GLN A 114 5.42 -11.04 -16.17
C GLN A 114 4.90 -10.31 -14.93
N LEU A 115 5.72 -9.38 -14.43
CA LEU A 115 5.41 -8.56 -13.26
C LEU A 115 5.07 -7.14 -13.73
N LYS A 116 3.94 -6.60 -13.28
CA LYS A 116 3.52 -5.24 -13.62
C LYS A 116 3.44 -4.39 -12.36
N HIS A 117 4.18 -3.30 -12.30
CA HIS A 117 4.11 -2.40 -11.15
C HIS A 117 2.72 -1.76 -11.06
N VAL A 118 2.03 -1.95 -9.93
CA VAL A 118 0.61 -1.60 -9.73
C VAL A 118 0.37 -0.11 -9.95
N GLN A 119 1.34 0.69 -9.53
CA GLN A 119 1.20 2.13 -9.49
C GLN A 119 1.59 2.81 -10.79
N SER A 120 2.59 2.30 -11.50
CA SER A 120 3.03 2.91 -12.75
C SER A 120 2.37 2.23 -13.93
N GLU A 121 1.82 3.02 -14.85
CA GLU A 121 1.55 2.57 -16.21
C GLU A 121 2.86 2.48 -17.01
N MET A 122 3.88 1.83 -16.44
CA MET A 122 5.04 1.45 -17.23
C MET A 122 4.50 0.56 -18.35
N GLU A 123 4.69 1.00 -19.59
CA GLU A 123 4.36 0.20 -20.75
C GLU A 123 5.09 -1.14 -20.63
N THR A 124 4.34 -2.22 -20.72
CA THR A 124 4.92 -3.55 -20.81
C THR A 124 5.60 -3.64 -22.16
N ASN A 125 6.94 -3.63 -22.16
CA ASN A 125 7.71 -3.90 -23.37
C ASN A 125 7.19 -5.19 -24.01
N GLU A 126 6.85 -5.14 -25.29
CA GLU A 126 6.43 -6.30 -26.08
C GLU A 126 7.66 -7.13 -26.46
N GLY A 127 8.24 -7.86 -25.50
CA GLY A 127 9.40 -8.71 -25.77
C GLY A 127 9.96 -9.41 -24.52
N GLU A 128 11.00 -10.22 -24.71
CA GLU A 128 11.62 -11.06 -23.67
C GLU A 128 12.10 -10.29 -22.43
N ALA A 129 12.37 -9.00 -22.56
CA ALA A 129 12.93 -8.17 -21.50
C ALA A 129 11.99 -7.97 -20.30
N CYS A 130 10.67 -8.19 -20.46
CA CYS A 130 9.70 -8.09 -19.37
C CYS A 130 9.40 -9.44 -18.68
N TRP A 131 10.03 -10.52 -19.13
CA TRP A 131 9.81 -11.87 -18.62
C TRP A 131 10.95 -12.35 -17.72
N TRP A 132 10.57 -13.02 -16.63
CA TRP A 132 11.48 -13.61 -15.66
C TRP A 132 11.07 -15.06 -15.39
N THR A 133 11.99 -16.01 -15.43
CA THR A 133 11.71 -17.37 -14.95
C THR A 133 11.85 -17.44 -13.43
N ILE A 134 10.96 -18.19 -12.80
CA ILE A 134 10.92 -18.40 -11.35
C ILE A 134 11.42 -19.80 -10.99
N HIS A 135 12.46 -19.88 -10.17
CA HIS A 135 13.10 -21.14 -9.79
C HIS A 135 13.09 -21.35 -8.28
N PRO A 136 13.04 -22.61 -7.80
CA PRO A 136 13.06 -22.90 -6.38
C PRO A 136 14.44 -22.57 -5.80
N ALA A 137 14.46 -21.87 -4.66
CA ALA A 137 15.71 -21.53 -3.97
C ALA A 137 16.39 -22.75 -3.31
N SER A 138 15.64 -23.82 -3.04
CA SER A 138 16.13 -25.00 -2.32
C SER A 138 15.60 -26.30 -2.93
N LYS A 139 16.25 -27.42 -2.58
CA LYS A 139 15.84 -28.77 -2.99
C LYS A 139 14.53 -29.26 -2.37
N GLN A 140 13.89 -28.47 -1.50
CA GLN A 140 12.57 -28.79 -0.92
C GLN A 140 11.40 -28.52 -1.87
N ARG A 141 11.68 -27.84 -2.99
CA ARG A 141 10.74 -27.56 -4.07
C ARG A 141 11.32 -28.05 -5.38
N SER A 142 10.45 -28.40 -6.31
CA SER A 142 10.81 -28.91 -7.64
C SER A 142 10.14 -28.10 -8.73
N GLU A 143 10.75 -28.09 -9.92
CA GLU A 143 10.13 -27.53 -11.13
C GLU A 143 8.76 -28.17 -11.38
N GLY A 144 7.77 -27.35 -11.74
CA GLY A 144 6.37 -27.75 -11.92
C GLY A 144 5.52 -27.77 -10.64
N GLU A 145 6.12 -27.65 -9.44
CA GLU A 145 5.34 -27.46 -8.20
C GLU A 145 4.74 -26.06 -8.11
N LYS A 146 3.61 -25.93 -7.41
CA LYS A 146 2.96 -24.63 -7.15
C LYS A 146 3.80 -23.77 -6.21
N VAL A 147 3.98 -22.50 -6.58
CA VAL A 147 4.66 -21.51 -5.75
C VAL A 147 3.75 -21.09 -4.61
N ARG A 148 4.20 -21.22 -3.36
CA ARG A 148 3.43 -20.84 -2.17
C ARG A 148 3.71 -19.41 -1.76
N VAL A 149 2.76 -18.78 -1.09
CA VAL A 149 2.98 -17.48 -0.44
C VAL A 149 4.12 -17.60 0.56
N GLY A 150 5.09 -16.70 0.47
CA GLY A 150 6.25 -16.68 1.36
C GLY A 150 7.34 -17.69 1.04
N ASP A 151 7.27 -18.41 -0.08
CA ASP A 151 8.41 -19.18 -0.59
C ASP A 151 9.57 -18.23 -0.98
N ASP A 152 10.80 -18.70 -0.79
CA ASP A 152 12.00 -18.06 -1.34
C ASP A 152 12.29 -18.59 -2.74
N VAL A 153 12.57 -17.68 -3.66
CA VAL A 153 12.71 -17.96 -5.09
C VAL A 153 13.95 -17.29 -5.67
N ILE A 154 14.36 -17.79 -6.84
CA ILE A 154 15.38 -17.19 -7.68
C ILE A 154 14.70 -16.74 -8.97
N LEU A 155 14.89 -15.47 -9.34
CA LEU A 155 14.36 -14.89 -10.58
C LEU A 155 15.48 -14.75 -11.60
N VAL A 156 15.27 -15.26 -12.81
CA VAL A 156 16.22 -15.19 -13.93
C VAL A 156 15.58 -14.46 -15.09
N SER A 157 16.23 -13.44 -15.63
CA SER A 157 15.73 -12.70 -16.80
C SER A 157 15.75 -13.61 -18.04
N VAL A 158 14.64 -13.69 -18.77
CA VAL A 158 14.56 -14.46 -20.02
C VAL A 158 15.51 -13.85 -21.07
N ALA A 159 15.51 -12.52 -21.23
CA ALA A 159 16.30 -11.84 -22.26
C ALA A 159 17.81 -11.89 -22.04
N THR A 160 18.28 -12.02 -20.79
CA THR A 160 19.72 -11.89 -20.47
C THR A 160 20.30 -13.10 -19.76
N GLU A 161 19.48 -14.05 -19.34
CA GLU A 161 19.87 -15.22 -18.53
C GLU A 161 20.61 -14.84 -17.24
N ARG A 162 20.38 -13.63 -16.73
CA ARG A 162 20.97 -13.10 -15.50
C ARG A 162 19.97 -13.11 -14.36
N TYR A 163 20.47 -13.32 -13.15
CA TYR A 163 19.70 -13.28 -11.93
C TYR A 163 19.32 -11.85 -11.53
N LEU A 164 18.11 -11.68 -10.99
CA LEU A 164 17.76 -10.48 -10.24
C LEU A 164 18.56 -10.49 -8.93
N HIS A 165 19.46 -9.53 -8.76
CA HIS A 165 20.45 -9.56 -7.69
C HIS A 165 20.47 -8.27 -6.89
N MET A 166 20.39 -8.40 -5.57
CA MET A 166 20.72 -7.32 -4.65
C MET A 166 22.24 -7.27 -4.47
N SER A 167 22.84 -6.10 -4.75
CA SER A 167 24.27 -5.85 -4.59
C SER A 167 24.50 -4.68 -3.64
N LEU A 168 25.58 -4.74 -2.86
CA LEU A 168 26.03 -3.64 -2.03
C LEU A 168 27.04 -2.79 -2.80
N ASN A 169 26.70 -1.53 -3.07
CA ASN A 169 27.57 -0.58 -3.74
C ASN A 169 27.80 0.65 -2.87
N ARG A 170 29.05 0.90 -2.46
CA ARG A 170 29.45 2.08 -1.64
C ARG A 170 28.50 2.34 -0.46
N ASN A 171 28.18 1.29 0.31
CA ASN A 171 27.28 1.30 1.47
C ASN A 171 25.79 1.52 1.16
N HIS A 172 25.37 1.39 -0.10
CA HIS A 172 23.97 1.42 -0.49
C HIS A 172 23.61 0.14 -1.25
N TYR A 173 22.48 -0.46 -0.89
CA TYR A 173 21.96 -1.60 -1.62
C TYR A 173 21.31 -1.15 -2.92
N VAL A 174 21.66 -1.83 -4.00
CA VAL A 174 21.13 -1.62 -5.34
C VAL A 174 20.63 -2.94 -5.92
N VAL A 175 19.76 -2.87 -6.93
CA VAL A 175 19.28 -4.05 -7.66
C VAL A 175 19.80 -4.03 -9.07
N ILE A 176 20.39 -5.14 -9.49
CA ILE A 176 21.02 -5.31 -10.81
C ILE A 176 20.72 -6.69 -11.38
N ALA A 177 20.87 -6.85 -12.70
CA ALA A 177 20.94 -8.16 -13.34
C ALA A 177 22.40 -8.66 -13.31
N SER A 178 22.65 -9.79 -12.62
CA SER A 178 23.99 -10.30 -12.32
C SER A 178 24.11 -11.82 -12.53
N PHE A 179 25.33 -12.36 -12.47
CA PHE A 179 25.58 -13.81 -12.40
C PHE A 179 25.50 -14.37 -10.97
N HIS A 180 25.29 -13.51 -9.97
CA HIS A 180 25.11 -13.91 -8.58
C HIS A 180 23.63 -13.99 -8.22
N GLN A 181 23.26 -15.03 -7.50
CA GLN A 181 21.88 -15.24 -7.05
C GLN A 181 21.57 -14.38 -5.82
N THR A 182 20.31 -13.96 -5.71
CA THR A 182 19.72 -13.43 -4.48
C THR A 182 18.44 -14.21 -4.22
N LEU A 183 18.22 -14.59 -2.97
CA LEU A 183 16.97 -15.19 -2.54
C LEU A 183 15.93 -14.08 -2.39
N TRP A 184 14.85 -14.20 -3.15
CA TRP A 184 13.72 -13.29 -3.08
C TRP A 184 12.52 -14.01 -2.47
N ASN A 185 11.97 -13.45 -1.41
CA ASN A 185 10.72 -13.90 -0.83
C ASN A 185 9.55 -13.26 -1.56
N ILE A 186 8.61 -14.08 -2.07
CA ILE A 186 7.37 -13.57 -2.65
C ILE A 186 6.35 -13.35 -1.54
N ALA A 187 6.24 -12.11 -1.08
CA ALA A 187 5.26 -11.72 -0.09
C ALA A 187 3.93 -11.40 -0.77
N SER A 188 2.85 -12.01 -0.30
CA SER A 188 1.50 -11.64 -0.72
C SER A 188 1.12 -10.27 -0.13
N VAL A 189 0.70 -9.36 -1.01
CA VAL A 189 0.17 -8.05 -0.64
C VAL A 189 -1.35 -8.06 -0.67
N SER A 190 -1.95 -8.61 -1.73
CA SER A 190 -3.40 -8.75 -1.88
C SER A 190 -3.72 -9.88 -2.86
N SER A 191 -4.74 -10.69 -2.55
CA SER A 191 -5.32 -11.61 -3.53
C SER A 191 -6.16 -10.83 -4.55
N GLY A 192 -5.92 -11.08 -5.84
CA GLY A 192 -6.66 -10.41 -6.91
C GLY A 192 -8.14 -10.85 -6.97
N SER A 193 -8.39 -12.14 -6.71
CA SER A 193 -9.74 -12.71 -6.76
C SER A 193 -10.64 -12.19 -5.64
N ILE A 194 -10.09 -12.04 -4.42
CA ILE A 194 -10.81 -11.51 -3.27
C ILE A 194 -11.03 -10.01 -3.45
N ARG A 195 -10.04 -9.28 -3.98
CA ARG A 195 -10.17 -7.85 -4.30
C ARG A 195 -11.29 -7.59 -5.31
N THR A 196 -11.37 -8.41 -6.36
CA THR A 196 -12.42 -8.29 -7.39
C THR A 196 -13.82 -8.58 -6.83
N ARG A 197 -13.96 -9.57 -5.93
CA ARG A 197 -15.26 -9.90 -5.31
C ARG A 197 -15.76 -8.85 -4.32
N ASN A 198 -14.85 -8.04 -3.75
CA ASN A 198 -15.16 -7.09 -2.67
C ASN A 198 -14.84 -5.63 -3.04
N MET A 199 -14.96 -5.24 -4.32
CA MET A 199 -14.63 -3.88 -4.79
C MET A 199 -15.35 -2.73 -4.06
N GLY A 200 -16.46 -3.02 -3.37
CA GLY A 200 -17.20 -2.04 -2.55
C GLY A 200 -16.64 -1.82 -1.14
N TYR A 201 -15.59 -2.53 -0.75
CA TYR A 201 -15.02 -2.49 0.60
C TYR A 201 -13.61 -1.90 0.61
N LEU A 202 -13.24 -1.32 1.75
CA LEU A 202 -11.93 -0.70 1.97
C LEU A 202 -10.81 -1.74 2.03
N PHE A 203 -9.79 -1.57 1.18
CA PHE A 203 -8.54 -2.30 1.29
C PHE A 203 -7.41 -1.39 1.77
N GLY A 204 -6.38 -2.03 2.34
CA GLY A 204 -5.11 -1.39 2.59
C GLY A 204 -4.48 -0.84 1.30
N ASN A 205 -3.77 0.27 1.45
CA ASN A 205 -3.15 1.06 0.39
C ASN A 205 -4.12 1.72 -0.61
N ASP A 206 -5.42 1.63 -0.41
CA ASP A 206 -6.39 2.37 -1.22
C ASP A 206 -6.23 3.88 -1.00
N VAL A 207 -6.46 4.61 -2.09
CA VAL A 207 -6.50 6.08 -2.09
C VAL A 207 -7.96 6.51 -2.06
N LEU A 208 -8.30 7.35 -1.09
CA LEU A 208 -9.68 7.68 -0.77
C LEU A 208 -9.82 9.09 -0.20
N ARG A 209 -11.07 9.49 -0.02
CA ARG A 209 -11.49 10.66 0.77
C ARG A 209 -12.14 10.21 2.06
N LEU A 210 -11.84 10.92 3.15
CA LEU A 210 -12.51 10.77 4.44
C LEU A 210 -13.52 11.91 4.55
N PHE A 211 -14.81 11.59 4.41
CA PHE A 211 -15.89 12.55 4.63
C PHE A 211 -16.24 12.58 6.10
N HIS A 212 -16.51 13.78 6.62
CA HIS A 212 -16.94 14.03 7.98
C HIS A 212 -18.29 14.75 7.93
N GLY A 213 -19.30 14.16 8.57
CA GLY A 213 -20.68 14.53 8.30
C GLY A 213 -21.06 14.29 6.83
N ASN A 214 -22.02 15.05 6.30
CA ASN A 214 -22.56 14.79 4.96
C ASN A 214 -21.75 15.42 3.80
N ASP A 215 -21.17 16.60 4.01
CA ASP A 215 -20.69 17.44 2.89
C ASP A 215 -19.24 17.95 3.03
N GLU A 216 -18.55 17.64 4.13
CA GLU A 216 -17.18 18.08 4.39
C GLU A 216 -16.20 16.91 4.30
N CYS A 217 -14.98 17.17 3.83
CA CYS A 217 -13.93 16.16 3.77
C CYS A 217 -12.69 16.61 4.54
N LEU A 218 -11.96 15.64 5.10
CA LEU A 218 -10.65 15.86 5.69
C LEU A 218 -9.67 16.30 4.59
N THR A 219 -9.01 17.43 4.77
CA THR A 219 -8.11 18.01 3.75
C THR A 219 -7.05 18.91 4.40
N ILE A 220 -6.11 19.40 3.59
CA ILE A 220 -5.20 20.47 3.99
C ILE A 220 -5.62 21.82 3.37
N PRO A 221 -5.29 22.97 3.99
CA PRO A 221 -5.49 24.28 3.38
C PRO A 221 -4.71 24.44 2.06
N GLU A 222 -5.19 25.30 1.15
CA GLU A 222 -4.48 25.59 -0.11
C GLU A 222 -3.08 26.19 0.11
N ASN A 223 -2.90 26.97 1.18
CA ASN A 223 -1.64 27.58 1.58
C ASN A 223 -0.82 26.71 2.56
N TRP A 224 -1.13 25.41 2.66
CA TRP A 224 -0.44 24.50 3.55
C TRP A 224 1.07 24.51 3.30
N SER A 225 1.84 24.42 4.38
CA SER A 225 3.30 24.28 4.31
C SER A 225 3.82 23.58 5.56
N GLU A 226 5.11 23.21 5.54
CA GLU A 226 5.80 22.62 6.69
C GLU A 226 6.01 23.61 7.84
N HIS A 227 5.75 24.91 7.61
CA HIS A 227 5.86 25.90 8.67
C HIS A 227 4.84 25.58 9.77
N PRO A 228 5.21 25.56 11.07
CA PRO A 228 4.32 25.13 12.15
C PRO A 228 2.96 25.82 12.20
N GLN A 229 2.88 27.07 11.75
CA GLN A 229 1.63 27.84 11.68
C GLN A 229 0.68 27.39 10.56
N HIS A 230 1.19 26.75 9.51
CA HIS A 230 0.43 26.33 8.32
C HIS A 230 0.34 24.80 8.19
N ASN A 231 1.04 24.05 9.04
CA ASN A 231 0.96 22.60 9.09
C ASN A 231 -0.27 22.16 9.89
N MET A 232 -1.44 22.40 9.31
CA MET A 232 -2.73 22.02 9.91
C MET A 232 -3.55 21.20 8.93
N VAL A 233 -4.46 20.43 9.50
CA VAL A 233 -5.49 19.67 8.78
C VAL A 233 -6.85 20.27 9.13
N ILE A 234 -7.73 20.35 8.15
CA ILE A 234 -9.03 21.01 8.26
C ILE A 234 -10.13 20.11 7.68
N TYR A 235 -11.37 20.47 7.96
CA TYR A 235 -12.53 19.96 7.23
C TYR A 235 -13.03 21.04 6.29
N GLU A 236 -13.26 20.67 5.03
CA GLU A 236 -13.74 21.60 4.02
C GLU A 236 -14.68 20.89 3.05
N GLY A 237 -15.81 21.52 2.77
CA GLY A 237 -16.73 21.10 1.72
C GLY A 237 -16.44 21.76 0.36
N GLY A 238 -17.42 21.76 -0.52
CA GLY A 238 -17.34 22.47 -1.80
C GLY A 238 -16.21 21.94 -2.69
N ALA A 239 -15.32 22.82 -3.19
CA ALA A 239 -14.28 22.43 -4.13
C ALA A 239 -13.26 21.42 -3.57
N ALA A 240 -13.08 21.37 -2.24
CA ALA A 240 -12.13 20.46 -1.62
C ALA A 240 -12.46 18.98 -1.90
N VAL A 241 -13.75 18.64 -2.03
CA VAL A 241 -14.22 17.25 -2.22
C VAL A 241 -13.87 16.67 -3.59
N SER A 242 -13.40 17.49 -4.53
CA SER A 242 -12.96 17.07 -5.87
C SER A 242 -11.52 17.46 -6.19
N GLN A 243 -10.78 17.97 -5.20
CA GLN A 243 -9.37 18.37 -5.36
C GLN A 243 -8.42 17.32 -4.79
N ALA A 244 -7.19 17.29 -5.32
CA ALA A 244 -6.17 16.33 -4.90
C ALA A 244 -5.68 16.51 -3.44
N ARG A 245 -5.95 17.66 -2.81
CA ARG A 245 -5.57 17.95 -1.41
C ARG A 245 -6.43 17.22 -0.36
N SER A 246 -7.55 16.62 -0.76
CA SER A 246 -8.39 15.78 0.09
C SER A 246 -8.14 14.28 -0.11
N LEU A 247 -7.08 13.90 -0.84
CA LEU A 247 -6.75 12.51 -1.10
C LEU A 247 -5.78 11.97 -0.06
N TRP A 248 -6.16 10.83 0.51
CA TRP A 248 -5.41 10.13 1.54
C TRP A 248 -5.24 8.66 1.17
N ARG A 249 -4.12 8.06 1.59
CA ARG A 249 -3.91 6.62 1.54
C ARG A 249 -4.00 6.04 2.94
N ILE A 250 -4.69 4.93 3.07
CA ILE A 250 -4.71 4.15 4.31
C ILE A 250 -3.63 3.08 4.23
N GLU A 251 -2.58 3.18 5.06
CA GLU A 251 -1.44 2.27 5.06
C GLU A 251 -1.49 1.38 6.32
N PRO A 252 -1.93 0.11 6.25
CA PRO A 252 -2.01 -0.76 7.42
C PRO A 252 -0.62 -1.00 8.04
N VAL A 253 -0.53 -1.02 9.37
CA VAL A 253 0.70 -1.33 10.10
C VAL A 253 0.77 -2.84 10.32
N ARG A 254 1.36 -3.55 9.37
CA ARG A 254 1.54 -5.02 9.39
C ARG A 254 2.77 -5.43 8.57
N MET A 255 3.15 -6.71 8.59
CA MET A 255 4.33 -7.19 7.86
C MET A 255 3.98 -7.84 6.51
N LYS A 256 2.76 -8.38 6.38
CA LYS A 256 2.25 -9.05 5.18
C LYS A 256 0.85 -8.52 4.85
N TRP A 257 0.33 -8.83 3.67
CA TRP A 257 -1.07 -8.54 3.34
C TRP A 257 -1.43 -7.03 3.46
N HIS A 258 -0.51 -6.15 3.05
CA HIS A 258 -0.70 -4.69 3.11
C HIS A 258 -1.85 -4.16 2.25
N GLY A 259 -2.36 -4.97 1.32
CA GLY A 259 -3.53 -4.69 0.48
C GLY A 259 -4.74 -5.54 0.81
N ALA A 260 -4.78 -6.17 1.99
CA ALA A 260 -5.95 -6.90 2.51
C ALA A 260 -7.11 -5.95 2.87
N LEU A 261 -8.29 -6.52 3.11
CA LEU A 261 -9.45 -5.79 3.62
C LEU A 261 -9.09 -5.19 4.97
N LEU A 262 -9.42 -3.90 5.15
CA LEU A 262 -9.21 -3.22 6.41
C LEU A 262 -10.51 -3.28 7.23
N GLY A 263 -10.37 -3.65 8.50
CA GLY A 263 -11.50 -3.73 9.43
C GLY A 263 -11.32 -2.93 10.70
N TRP A 264 -12.24 -3.18 11.63
CA TRP A 264 -12.26 -2.57 12.96
C TRP A 264 -11.01 -2.94 13.76
N ASP A 265 -10.55 -2.00 14.58
CA ASP A 265 -9.45 -2.17 15.54
C ASP A 265 -8.09 -2.56 14.92
N GLN A 266 -7.99 -2.56 13.59
CA GLN A 266 -6.74 -2.78 12.87
C GLN A 266 -5.94 -1.47 12.81
N VAL A 267 -4.66 -1.52 13.17
CA VAL A 267 -3.79 -0.34 13.21
C VAL A 267 -3.36 0.06 11.79
N PHE A 268 -3.49 1.35 11.46
CA PHE A 268 -3.05 1.92 10.19
C PHE A 268 -2.48 3.33 10.36
N ARG A 269 -1.79 3.80 9.33
CA ARG A 269 -1.36 5.19 9.14
C ARG A 269 -2.20 5.85 8.04
N ILE A 270 -2.40 7.16 8.14
CA ILE A 270 -3.09 7.96 7.11
C ILE A 270 -2.05 8.84 6.42
N ARG A 271 -1.85 8.66 5.11
CA ARG A 271 -0.86 9.39 4.33
C ARG A 271 -1.50 10.33 3.33
N HIS A 272 -1.16 11.61 3.37
CA HIS A 272 -1.62 12.60 2.41
C HIS A 272 -0.88 12.44 1.07
N ILE A 273 -1.61 12.25 -0.04
CA ILE A 273 -1.02 11.84 -1.32
C ILE A 273 -0.09 12.91 -1.89
N THR A 274 -0.56 14.15 -2.02
CA THR A 274 0.20 15.20 -2.73
C THR A 274 1.39 15.70 -1.93
N SER A 275 1.31 15.73 -0.60
CA SER A 275 2.44 16.12 0.26
C SER A 275 3.39 14.96 0.57
N GLY A 276 2.93 13.71 0.49
CA GLY A 276 3.67 12.52 0.88
C GLY A 276 3.84 12.31 2.39
N ARG A 277 3.18 13.12 3.22
CA ARG A 277 3.31 13.15 4.69
C ARG A 277 2.22 12.37 5.39
N TYR A 278 2.46 12.05 6.65
CA TYR A 278 1.57 11.25 7.49
C TYR A 278 0.78 12.11 8.45
N LEU A 279 -0.52 11.87 8.57
CA LEU A 279 -1.34 12.44 9.63
C LEU A 279 -0.80 11.94 10.97
N GLY A 280 -0.66 12.84 11.93
CA GLY A 280 -0.24 12.48 13.28
C GLY A 280 -0.86 13.37 14.34
N VAL A 281 -0.80 12.89 15.58
CA VAL A 281 -1.33 13.57 16.76
C VAL A 281 -0.22 13.78 17.78
N ILE A 282 -0.01 15.04 18.17
CA ILE A 282 0.88 15.43 19.27
C ILE A 282 0.16 16.51 20.08
N ASP A 283 0.06 16.33 21.40
CA ASP A 283 -0.58 17.30 22.32
C ASP A 283 -1.97 17.78 21.84
N SER A 284 -2.84 16.85 21.42
CA SER A 284 -4.16 17.10 20.83
C SER A 284 -4.16 17.83 19.47
N SER A 285 -3.01 18.26 18.96
CA SER A 285 -2.89 18.86 17.63
C SER A 285 -2.79 17.79 16.54
N VAL A 286 -3.58 17.94 15.48
CA VAL A 286 -3.52 17.09 14.29
C VAL A 286 -2.72 17.80 13.20
N GLN A 287 -1.62 17.19 12.75
CA GLN A 287 -0.67 17.78 11.81
C GLN A 287 -0.09 16.74 10.85
N LEU A 288 0.65 17.18 9.83
CA LEU A 288 1.35 16.28 8.90
C LEU A 288 2.85 16.16 9.23
N HIS A 289 3.34 14.94 9.32
CA HIS A 289 4.72 14.60 9.64
C HIS A 289 5.46 14.01 8.43
N HIS A 290 6.73 14.40 8.27
CA HIS A 290 7.62 13.74 7.31
C HIS A 290 7.81 12.27 7.72
N ARG A 291 8.13 11.41 6.73
CA ARG A 291 8.38 9.97 6.93
C ARG A 291 9.30 9.69 8.12
N ASP A 292 10.41 10.42 8.23
CA ASP A 292 11.41 10.20 9.29
C ASP A 292 10.93 10.57 10.70
N LYS A 293 9.75 11.19 10.82
CA LYS A 293 9.13 11.58 12.10
C LYS A 293 7.75 10.93 12.29
N ALA A 294 7.38 10.00 11.41
CA ALA A 294 6.08 9.35 11.40
C ALA A 294 6.11 8.01 12.17
N THR A 295 6.59 8.07 13.42
CA THR A 295 6.64 6.89 14.32
C THR A 295 5.23 6.36 14.57
N LEU A 296 5.14 5.11 15.04
CA LEU A 296 3.85 4.54 15.42
C LEU A 296 3.17 5.36 16.52
N GLU A 297 3.95 5.84 17.47
CA GLU A 297 3.46 6.67 18.58
C GLU A 297 2.69 7.92 18.12
N VAL A 298 3.10 8.51 16.99
CA VAL A 298 2.54 9.77 16.48
C VAL A 298 1.46 9.54 15.41
N THR A 299 1.55 8.43 14.66
CA THR A 299 0.79 8.27 13.40
C THR A 299 -0.08 7.02 13.32
N ALA A 300 -0.17 6.24 14.40
CA ALA A 300 -1.01 5.05 14.45
C ALA A 300 -2.46 5.40 14.83
N PHE A 301 -3.39 4.97 13.98
CA PHE A 301 -4.83 5.10 14.18
C PHE A 301 -5.53 3.75 14.06
N VAL A 302 -6.74 3.67 14.60
CA VAL A 302 -7.68 2.54 14.44
C VAL A 302 -9.06 3.07 14.05
N MET A 303 -9.84 2.23 13.37
CA MET A 303 -11.26 2.46 13.11
C MET A 303 -12.08 1.74 14.18
N CYS A 304 -13.04 2.45 14.77
CA CYS A 304 -13.93 1.92 15.79
C CYS A 304 -15.39 2.10 15.37
N GLN A 305 -16.24 1.13 15.71
CA GLN A 305 -17.69 1.20 15.46
C GLN A 305 -18.39 2.24 16.33
N ASN A 306 -17.86 2.46 17.53
CA ASN A 306 -18.39 3.39 18.51
C ASN A 306 -17.28 3.88 19.43
N LYS A 307 -17.62 4.80 20.35
CA LYS A 307 -16.68 5.36 21.33
C LYS A 307 -16.70 4.64 22.68
N ASP A 308 -17.08 3.36 22.73
CA ASP A 308 -17.19 2.64 23.99
C ASP A 308 -15.80 2.32 24.60
N PRO A 309 -15.55 2.71 25.87
CA PRO A 309 -14.24 2.55 26.50
C PRO A 309 -13.86 1.10 26.87
N LYS A 310 -14.71 0.10 26.55
CA LYS A 310 -14.60 -1.26 27.12
C LYS A 310 -14.06 -2.35 26.19
N LYS A 311 -13.64 -2.03 24.97
CA LYS A 311 -13.29 -3.08 23.98
C LYS A 311 -11.87 -3.07 23.43
N GLN A 312 -10.96 -2.30 24.00
CA GLN A 312 -9.58 -2.28 23.51
C GLN A 312 -8.69 -3.25 24.26
N MET A 313 -8.88 -4.52 23.98
CA MET A 313 -7.74 -5.42 23.90
C MET A 313 -7.45 -5.50 22.41
N LEU A 314 -6.38 -4.84 21.96
CA LEU A 314 -5.78 -5.18 20.67
C LEU A 314 -5.30 -6.63 20.85
N ASP A 315 -6.15 -7.60 20.54
CA ASP A 315 -5.69 -8.99 20.43
C ASP A 315 -4.68 -8.97 19.28
N GLU A 316 -3.39 -9.03 19.63
CA GLU A 316 -2.23 -8.90 18.73
C GLU A 316 -2.10 -10.05 17.73
N LYS A 317 -3.17 -10.83 17.49
CA LYS A 317 -3.15 -11.86 16.47
C LYS A 317 -3.30 -11.16 15.11
N GLU A 318 -2.16 -10.85 14.50
CA GLU A 318 -2.08 -10.38 13.12
C GLU A 318 -2.87 -11.37 12.24
N GLU A 319 -3.99 -10.89 11.69
CA GLU A 319 -4.87 -11.70 10.87
C GLU A 319 -4.10 -12.16 9.62
N GLU A 320 -3.86 -13.46 9.49
CA GLU A 320 -3.23 -14.01 8.31
C GLU A 320 -4.25 -14.09 7.17
N GLY A 321 -3.92 -13.49 6.01
CA GLY A 321 -4.76 -13.54 4.82
C GLY A 321 -5.39 -12.20 4.46
N MET A 322 -6.49 -12.26 3.71
CA MET A 322 -7.18 -11.07 3.19
C MET A 322 -8.13 -10.40 4.17
N GLY A 323 -8.45 -11.06 5.29
CA GLY A 323 -9.36 -10.57 6.31
C GLY A 323 -10.82 -10.44 5.86
N ALA A 324 -11.64 -9.87 6.74
CA ALA A 324 -13.08 -9.75 6.54
C ALA A 324 -13.51 -8.39 5.95
N ALA A 325 -14.46 -8.43 5.02
CA ALA A 325 -15.06 -7.25 4.40
C ALA A 325 -16.02 -6.57 5.38
N THR A 326 -15.56 -5.52 6.05
CA THR A 326 -16.30 -4.87 7.16
C THR A 326 -16.56 -3.38 6.96
N ILE A 327 -15.69 -2.67 6.24
CA ILE A 327 -15.84 -1.24 5.95
C ILE A 327 -16.26 -1.06 4.49
N GLN A 328 -17.54 -0.76 4.26
CA GLN A 328 -18.10 -0.54 2.93
C GLN A 328 -18.06 0.95 2.57
N TYR A 329 -17.55 1.26 1.37
CA TYR A 329 -17.49 2.63 0.87
C TYR A 329 -18.88 3.27 0.78
N GLY A 330 -19.01 4.51 1.25
CA GLY A 330 -20.25 5.28 1.22
C GLY A 330 -21.35 4.81 2.18
N GLU A 331 -21.20 3.68 2.86
CA GLU A 331 -22.26 3.09 3.70
C GLU A 331 -21.83 2.90 5.16
N THR A 332 -20.56 2.61 5.41
CA THR A 332 -20.05 2.38 6.77
C THR A 332 -19.55 3.68 7.37
N ASP A 333 -20.11 4.04 8.52
CA ASP A 333 -19.61 5.10 9.38
C ASP A 333 -18.62 4.53 10.40
N ALA A 334 -17.44 5.15 10.48
CA ALA A 334 -16.41 4.79 11.44
C ALA A 334 -15.97 5.98 12.29
N PHE A 335 -15.59 5.72 13.53
CA PHE A 335 -14.83 6.66 14.33
C PHE A 335 -13.34 6.36 14.17
N ILE A 336 -12.51 7.40 14.12
CA ILE A 336 -11.05 7.25 14.03
C ILE A 336 -10.44 7.67 15.36
N GLN A 337 -9.65 6.79 15.95
CA GLN A 337 -8.96 7.06 17.21
C GLN A 337 -7.45 6.94 17.05
N HIS A 338 -6.72 7.85 17.65
CA HIS A 338 -5.27 7.77 17.75
C HIS A 338 -4.88 6.73 18.82
N VAL A 339 -4.05 5.76 18.44
CA VAL A 339 -3.75 4.58 19.27
C VAL A 339 -3.00 4.95 20.54
N ASN A 340 -1.95 5.76 20.45
CA ASN A 340 -1.10 6.05 21.61
C ASN A 340 -1.82 6.95 22.64
N SER A 341 -2.39 8.06 22.18
CA SER A 341 -3.02 9.04 23.08
C SER A 341 -4.47 8.72 23.42
N GLN A 342 -5.09 7.75 22.74
CA GLN A 342 -6.49 7.36 22.93
C GLN A 342 -7.48 8.51 22.64
N LEU A 343 -7.06 9.49 21.85
CA LEU A 343 -7.87 10.65 21.48
C LEU A 343 -8.62 10.38 20.18
N TRP A 344 -9.87 10.83 20.10
CA TRP A 344 -10.71 10.75 18.91
C TRP A 344 -10.37 11.88 17.94
N LEU A 345 -10.24 11.53 16.65
CA LEU A 345 -10.08 12.51 15.58
C LEU A 345 -11.39 13.28 15.41
N SER A 346 -11.35 14.57 15.72
CA SER A 346 -12.51 15.45 15.82
C SER A 346 -12.18 16.84 15.27
N TYR A 347 -13.03 17.82 15.52
CA TYR A 347 -12.90 19.17 14.99
C TYR A 347 -12.98 20.24 16.08
N GLN A 348 -12.40 21.41 15.78
CA GLN A 348 -12.58 22.65 16.51
C GLN A 348 -13.06 23.72 15.54
N THR A 349 -14.21 24.28 15.81
CA THR A 349 -14.79 25.39 15.04
C THR A 349 -14.18 26.72 15.46
N SER A 350 -13.91 27.58 14.48
CA SER A 350 -13.56 29.00 14.69
C SER A 350 -14.25 29.90 13.66
N GLU A 351 -14.62 31.12 14.05
CA GLU A 351 -15.20 32.10 13.14
C GLU A 351 -14.11 33.01 12.58
N VAL A 352 -13.98 33.06 11.26
CA VAL A 352 -12.96 33.85 10.56
C VAL A 352 -13.63 34.79 9.56
N THR A 353 -13.12 36.02 9.44
CA THR A 353 -13.65 36.99 8.47
C THR A 353 -12.88 36.88 7.15
N LYS A 354 -13.55 36.39 6.09
CA LYS A 354 -13.01 36.29 4.72
C LYS A 354 -13.45 37.49 3.87
N LYS A 355 -12.48 38.10 3.20
CA LYS A 355 -12.72 39.23 2.29
C LYS A 355 -13.68 38.81 1.18
N GLY A 356 -14.82 39.49 1.07
CA GLY A 356 -15.85 39.21 0.05
C GLY A 356 -16.89 38.15 0.43
N LEU A 357 -16.68 37.40 1.52
CA LEU A 357 -17.61 36.37 2.00
C LEU A 357 -18.17 36.67 3.41
N GLY A 358 -17.57 37.61 4.14
CA GLY A 358 -17.98 37.96 5.49
C GLY A 358 -17.44 36.97 6.53
N LYS A 359 -18.20 36.75 7.60
CA LYS A 359 -17.85 35.77 8.64
C LYS A 359 -18.15 34.37 8.15
N VAL A 360 -17.15 33.50 8.18
CA VAL A 360 -17.22 32.11 7.74
C VAL A 360 -16.74 31.21 8.86
N GLU A 361 -17.42 30.09 9.05
CA GLU A 361 -17.01 29.06 9.98
C GLU A 361 -15.89 28.21 9.36
N GLU A 362 -14.80 28.00 10.10
CA GLU A 362 -13.72 27.10 9.72
C GLU A 362 -13.56 26.01 10.77
N LYS A 363 -13.51 24.76 10.31
CA LYS A 363 -13.30 23.59 11.16
C LYS A 363 -11.87 23.09 11.01
N LYS A 364 -11.10 23.18 12.09
CA LYS A 364 -9.76 22.62 12.19
C LYS A 364 -9.83 21.21 12.77
N ALA A 365 -9.08 20.26 12.21
CA ALA A 365 -8.94 18.94 12.80
C ALA A 365 -8.11 18.99 14.09
N VAL A 366 -8.61 18.33 15.13
CA VAL A 366 -8.00 18.21 16.47
C VAL A 366 -8.26 16.82 17.02
N ALA A 367 -7.51 16.41 18.05
CA ALA A 367 -7.76 15.15 18.74
C ALA A 367 -8.30 15.43 20.15
N LEU A 368 -9.49 14.90 20.46
CA LEU A 368 -10.22 15.17 21.69
C LEU A 368 -10.45 13.90 22.50
N LYS A 369 -10.49 14.03 23.84
CA LYS A 369 -10.65 12.87 24.74
C LYS A 369 -12.00 12.18 24.55
N ASP A 370 -13.08 12.96 24.48
CA ASP A 370 -14.43 12.44 24.28
C ASP A 370 -14.87 12.60 22.81
N GLY A 371 -14.30 13.58 22.10
CA GLY A 371 -14.74 14.01 20.77
C GLY A 371 -16.20 14.46 20.75
N HIS A 372 -16.73 14.73 19.56
CA HIS A 372 -18.12 15.06 19.35
C HIS A 372 -18.95 13.85 18.92
N MET A 373 -20.28 13.95 19.03
CA MET A 373 -21.19 12.84 18.67
C MET A 373 -21.24 12.59 17.15
N ASP A 374 -20.88 13.60 16.37
CA ASP A 374 -20.88 13.64 14.91
C ASP A 374 -19.49 13.41 14.28
N ASP A 375 -18.51 12.91 15.05
CA ASP A 375 -17.15 12.55 14.57
C ASP A 375 -17.11 11.35 13.60
N CYS A 376 -18.24 10.96 13.00
CA CYS A 376 -18.27 9.83 12.07
C CYS A 376 -17.57 10.17 10.75
N TYR A 377 -16.90 9.15 10.21
CA TYR A 377 -16.25 9.20 8.91
C TYR A 377 -16.86 8.19 7.96
N THR A 378 -17.22 8.67 6.79
CA THR A 378 -17.60 7.82 5.64
C THR A 378 -16.47 7.89 4.61
N PHE A 379 -16.13 6.75 4.02
CA PHE A 379 -15.02 6.63 3.08
C PHE A 379 -15.53 6.60 1.64
N PHE A 380 -14.83 7.29 0.74
CA PHE A 380 -15.09 7.23 -0.70
C PHE A 380 -13.81 6.97 -1.47
N MET A 381 -13.77 5.87 -2.21
CA MET A 381 -12.62 5.52 -3.06
C MET A 381 -12.39 6.62 -4.10
N ALA A 382 -11.13 7.01 -4.28
CA ALA A 382 -10.75 7.94 -5.33
C ALA A 382 -10.82 7.26 -6.70
N LEU A 383 -11.10 8.03 -7.76
CA LEU A 383 -10.99 7.53 -9.11
C LEU A 383 -9.52 7.19 -9.42
N GLU A 384 -9.31 6.16 -10.25
CA GLU A 384 -7.96 5.69 -10.57
C GLU A 384 -7.08 6.80 -11.16
N GLU A 385 -7.60 7.54 -12.14
CA GLU A 385 -6.91 8.67 -12.80
C GLU A 385 -6.60 9.82 -11.83
N GLU A 386 -7.48 10.03 -10.84
CA GLU A 386 -7.29 11.05 -9.83
C GLU A 386 -6.14 10.68 -8.88
N SER A 387 -6.14 9.43 -8.41
CA SER A 387 -5.07 8.87 -7.57
C SER A 387 -3.71 8.92 -8.28
N LYS A 388 -3.66 8.52 -9.56
CA LYS A 388 -2.45 8.60 -10.39
C LYS A 388 -1.95 10.04 -10.51
N SER A 389 -2.84 10.97 -10.88
CA SER A 389 -2.51 12.39 -11.07
C SER A 389 -1.97 13.03 -9.79
N ALA A 390 -2.57 12.75 -8.64
CA ALA A 390 -2.13 13.28 -7.36
C ALA A 390 -0.70 12.85 -6.98
N ARG A 391 -0.31 11.60 -7.32
CA ARG A 391 1.07 11.13 -7.14
C ARG A 391 2.04 11.84 -8.10
N VAL A 392 1.63 12.10 -9.34
CA VAL A 392 2.43 12.87 -10.31
C VAL A 392 2.66 14.29 -9.79
N ILE A 393 1.64 14.95 -9.23
CA ILE A 393 1.77 16.27 -8.58
C ILE A 393 2.87 16.24 -7.53
N ARG A 394 2.80 15.30 -6.58
CA ARG A 394 3.84 15.13 -5.54
C ARG A 394 5.23 15.01 -6.12
N LYS A 395 5.39 14.16 -7.15
CA LYS A 395 6.70 13.90 -7.75
C LYS A 395 7.24 15.15 -8.46
N CYS A 396 6.42 15.81 -9.27
CA CYS A 396 6.78 17.06 -9.93
C CYS A 396 7.19 18.12 -8.92
N SER A 397 6.41 18.34 -7.86
CA SER A 397 6.75 19.30 -6.80
C SER A 397 8.08 18.97 -6.12
N SER A 398 8.32 17.69 -5.79
CA SER A 398 9.58 17.26 -5.16
C SER A 398 10.80 17.48 -6.06
N VAL A 399 10.71 17.09 -7.34
CA VAL A 399 11.80 17.26 -8.32
C VAL A 399 12.10 18.74 -8.57
N LEU A 400 11.07 19.55 -8.79
CA LEU A 400 11.23 21.00 -9.02
C LEU A 400 11.81 21.70 -7.79
N ASN A 401 11.30 21.42 -6.59
CA ASN A 401 11.83 22.02 -5.37
C ASN A 401 13.27 21.61 -5.08
N ARG A 402 13.68 20.38 -5.46
CA ARG A 402 15.08 19.96 -5.37
C ARG A 402 15.96 20.63 -6.42
N PHE A 403 15.43 20.86 -7.62
CA PHE A 403 16.16 21.53 -8.70
C PHE A 403 16.35 23.03 -8.44
N LEU A 404 15.38 23.68 -7.78
CA LEU A 404 15.43 25.10 -7.45
C LEU A 404 16.31 25.42 -6.22
N LYS A 405 16.67 24.41 -5.43
CA LYS A 405 17.63 24.51 -4.33
C LYS A 405 19.03 24.22 -4.84
#